data_AF-A0A9K3CV42-F1
#
_entry.id   AF-A0A9K3CV42-F1
#
_cell.length_a   1.000
_cell.length_b   1.000
_cell.length_c   1.000
_cell.angle_alpha   90.00
_cell.angle_beta   90.00
_cell.angle_gamma   90.00
#
_symmetry.space_group_name_H-M   'P 1'
#
loop_
_entity.id
_entity.type
_entity.pdbx_description
1 polymer ?
#
loop_
_entity_poly.entity_id
_entity_poly.type
_entity_poly.pdbx_seq_one_letter_code
_entity_poly.pdbx_strand_id
1 'polypeptide(L)'
;MDKAGKRVKPRSKPGDYKLLKELGSGNFGSVHLAQRISDGRESNTLVIKHTQPRHSNGVKALINEDRQEAILLMRKELPTFCFALGTSQVLANGNTWYHCGTHDSAFGIHSLTHAHSTGYEVSPAGDIVHSMGFDGESYRAFRLKSLYGGVEYMPVDGTTSLPIPDAWAV
;
A
#
# COMPACT_ATOMS: atom_id res chain seq x y z
N MET A 1 -25.74 25.48 -10.45
CA MET A 1 -24.72 26.29 -11.15
C MET A 1 -23.64 26.61 -10.13
N ASP A 2 -22.36 26.40 -10.46
CA ASP A 2 -21.29 26.92 -9.63
C ASP A 2 -21.21 28.45 -9.79
N LYS A 3 -20.47 29.13 -8.90
CA LYS A 3 -20.28 30.59 -8.96
C LYS A 3 -19.62 31.08 -10.27
N ALA A 4 -19.20 30.17 -11.15
CA ALA A 4 -18.55 30.44 -12.43
C ALA A 4 -19.45 30.16 -13.66
N GLY A 5 -20.74 29.84 -13.47
CA GLY A 5 -21.69 29.66 -14.58
C GLY A 5 -21.42 28.43 -15.45
N LYS A 6 -20.54 27.50 -15.04
CA LYS A 6 -20.30 26.27 -15.78
C LYS A 6 -21.40 25.25 -15.43
N ARG A 7 -21.95 24.60 -16.45
CA ARG A 7 -22.82 23.42 -16.26
C ARG A 7 -21.98 22.33 -15.61
N VAL A 8 -22.13 22.15 -14.29
CA VAL A 8 -21.60 21.02 -13.56
C VAL A 8 -22.30 19.77 -14.09
N LYS A 9 -21.61 18.96 -14.90
CA LYS A 9 -22.13 17.64 -15.28
C LYS A 9 -22.20 16.80 -14.00
N PRO A 10 -23.35 16.16 -13.69
CA PRO A 10 -23.44 15.29 -12.54
C PRO A 10 -22.39 14.18 -12.65
N ARG A 11 -21.71 13.89 -11.54
CA ARG A 11 -20.74 12.80 -11.47
C ARG A 11 -21.48 11.48 -11.69
N SER A 12 -21.08 10.72 -12.70
CA SER A 12 -21.69 9.43 -13.00
C SER A 12 -21.46 8.44 -11.86
N LYS A 13 -22.47 7.64 -11.53
CA LYS A 13 -22.44 6.60 -10.50
C LYS A 13 -22.45 5.20 -11.15
N PRO A 14 -21.95 4.16 -10.47
CA PRO A 14 -22.00 2.79 -11.01
C PRO A 14 -23.43 2.33 -11.39
N GLY A 15 -24.44 2.75 -10.62
CA GLY A 15 -25.85 2.44 -10.89
C GLY A 15 -26.45 3.13 -12.12
N ASP A 16 -25.74 4.09 -12.73
CA ASP A 16 -26.20 4.77 -13.94
C ASP A 16 -25.88 3.95 -15.20
N TYR A 17 -25.25 2.78 -15.08
CA TYR A 17 -24.78 1.99 -16.22
C TYR A 17 -25.21 0.52 -16.12
N LYS A 18 -25.71 -0.01 -17.24
CA LYS A 18 -25.91 -1.43 -17.47
C LYS A 18 -24.73 -1.99 -18.24
N LEU A 19 -23.99 -2.92 -17.65
CA LEU A 19 -22.89 -3.60 -18.34
C LEU A 19 -23.46 -4.54 -19.41
N LEU A 20 -22.96 -4.45 -20.63
CA LEU A 20 -23.40 -5.24 -21.78
C LEU A 20 -22.45 -6.41 -22.05
N LYS A 21 -21.17 -6.12 -22.30
CA LYS A 21 -20.19 -7.11 -22.74
C LYS A 21 -18.79 -6.76 -22.26
N GLU A 22 -18.02 -7.74 -21.80
CA GLU A 22 -16.59 -7.58 -21.54
C GLU A 22 -15.82 -7.50 -22.87
N LEU A 23 -15.00 -6.46 -23.03
CA LEU A 23 -14.17 -6.23 -24.20
C LEU A 23 -12.72 -6.71 -23.99
N GLY A 24 -12.28 -6.82 -22.74
CA GLY A 24 -10.97 -7.34 -22.39
C GLY A 24 -10.66 -7.15 -20.91
N SER A 25 -9.67 -7.88 -20.41
CA SER A 25 -9.21 -7.83 -19.02
C SER A 25 -7.69 -7.72 -18.92
N GLY A 26 -7.22 -7.20 -17.78
CA GLY A 26 -5.81 -7.10 -17.44
C GLY A 26 -5.60 -6.70 -15.98
N ASN A 27 -4.38 -6.28 -15.63
CA ASN A 27 -4.02 -5.84 -14.26
C ASN A 27 -4.90 -4.67 -13.75
N PHE A 28 -5.53 -3.95 -14.68
CA PHE A 28 -6.47 -2.88 -14.38
C PHE A 28 -7.92 -3.36 -14.25
N GLY A 29 -8.19 -4.65 -14.07
CA GLY A 29 -9.55 -5.19 -14.06
C GLY A 29 -10.07 -5.47 -15.47
N SER A 30 -11.39 -5.44 -15.63
CA SER A 30 -12.08 -5.84 -16.86
C SER A 30 -12.80 -4.65 -17.50
N VAL A 31 -12.51 -4.36 -18.76
CA VAL A 31 -13.16 -3.31 -19.55
C VAL A 31 -14.45 -3.87 -20.13
N HIS A 32 -15.56 -3.19 -19.88
CA HIS A 32 -16.88 -3.55 -20.35
C HIS A 32 -17.44 -2.45 -21.24
N LEU A 33 -18.12 -2.86 -22.31
CA LEU A 33 -19.11 -2.04 -22.97
C LEU A 33 -20.31 -1.89 -22.03
N ALA A 34 -20.73 -0.66 -21.78
CA ALA A 34 -21.85 -0.35 -20.91
C ALA A 34 -22.81 0.65 -21.57
N GLN A 35 -24.09 0.49 -21.25
CA GLN A 35 -25.17 1.37 -21.65
C GLN A 35 -25.55 2.26 -20.46
N ARG A 36 -25.54 3.58 -20.64
CA ARG A 36 -26.02 4.50 -19.61
C ARG A 36 -27.54 4.47 -19.51
N ILE A 37 -28.07 4.25 -18.30
CA ILE A 37 -29.49 4.07 -17.99
C ILE A 37 -30.22 5.43 -17.91
N SER A 38 -29.53 6.49 -17.50
CA SER A 38 -30.17 7.75 -17.06
C SER A 38 -30.75 8.65 -18.17
N ASP A 39 -30.43 8.42 -19.46
CA ASP A 39 -30.66 9.46 -20.48
C ASP A 39 -31.58 9.04 -21.64
N GLY A 40 -32.14 7.82 -21.65
CA GLY A 40 -32.95 7.30 -22.77
C GLY A 40 -32.23 7.31 -24.14
N ARG A 41 -30.95 7.67 -24.14
CA ARG A 41 -30.04 7.75 -25.28
C ARG A 41 -28.99 6.69 -25.08
N GLU A 42 -28.92 5.77 -26.04
CA GLU A 42 -27.89 4.76 -26.08
C GLU A 42 -26.53 5.45 -26.30
N SER A 43 -25.76 5.59 -25.22
CA SER A 43 -24.36 5.94 -25.33
C SER A 43 -23.54 4.73 -24.89
N ASN A 44 -22.88 4.12 -25.88
CA ASN A 44 -21.90 3.07 -25.68
C ASN A 44 -20.72 3.67 -24.91
N THR A 45 -20.63 3.39 -23.62
CA THR A 45 -19.57 3.89 -22.74
C THR A 45 -18.69 2.74 -22.29
N LEU A 46 -17.38 2.95 -22.26
CA LEU A 46 -16.44 1.98 -21.71
C LEU A 46 -16.40 2.14 -20.17
N VAL A 47 -16.70 1.06 -19.45
CA VAL A 47 -16.67 1.01 -17.99
C VAL A 47 -15.65 -0.03 -17.55
N ILE A 48 -14.76 0.33 -16.62
CA ILE A 48 -13.81 -0.61 -16.03
C ILE A 48 -14.44 -1.19 -14.76
N LYS A 49 -14.63 -2.51 -14.74
CA LYS A 49 -15.10 -3.27 -13.58
C LYS A 49 -13.91 -3.97 -12.94
N HIS A 50 -13.65 -3.66 -11.68
CA HIS A 50 -12.65 -4.35 -10.88
C HIS A 50 -13.30 -5.57 -10.22
N THR A 51 -12.88 -6.76 -10.63
CA THR A 51 -13.46 -8.04 -10.21
C THR A 51 -12.59 -8.82 -9.22
N GLN A 52 -11.37 -8.34 -8.90
CA GLN A 52 -10.48 -8.99 -7.95
C GLN A 52 -9.96 -8.00 -6.89
N PRO A 53 -9.86 -8.42 -5.61
CA PRO A 53 -9.10 -7.67 -4.61
C PRO A 53 -7.67 -7.51 -5.13
N ARG A 54 -7.18 -6.27 -5.20
CA ARG A 54 -5.77 -6.04 -5.48
C ARG A 54 -4.99 -6.25 -4.19
N HIS A 55 -3.85 -6.91 -4.29
CA HIS A 55 -2.91 -7.07 -3.19
C HIS A 55 -1.48 -6.85 -3.70
N SER A 56 -0.60 -6.38 -2.82
CA SER A 56 0.83 -6.42 -3.05
C SER A 56 1.40 -7.71 -2.46
N ASN A 57 2.42 -8.27 -3.10
CA ASN A 57 3.11 -9.46 -2.62
C ASN A 57 4.49 -9.07 -2.07
N GLY A 58 4.76 -9.44 -0.82
CA GLY A 58 6.12 -9.53 -0.31
C GLY A 58 6.75 -10.82 -0.79
N VAL A 59 7.90 -10.73 -1.46
CA VAL A 59 8.60 -11.90 -2.02
C VAL A 59 10.05 -11.92 -1.56
N LYS A 60 10.50 -13.09 -1.09
CA LYS A 60 11.90 -13.40 -0.84
C LYS A 60 12.30 -14.59 -1.68
N ALA A 61 13.36 -14.44 -2.48
CA ALA A 61 13.90 -15.50 -3.32
C ALA A 61 15.40 -15.65 -3.09
N LEU A 62 15.90 -16.88 -3.19
CA LEU A 62 17.32 -17.19 -3.29
C LEU A 62 17.67 -17.28 -4.78
N ILE A 63 18.66 -16.51 -5.22
CA ILE A 63 19.17 -16.56 -6.58
C ILE A 63 20.47 -17.37 -6.56
N ASN A 64 20.50 -18.46 -7.32
CA ASN A 64 21.71 -19.21 -7.61
C ASN A 64 22.17 -18.84 -9.02
N GLU A 65 23.17 -17.98 -9.10
CA GLU A 65 23.67 -17.44 -10.37
C GLU A 65 24.39 -18.51 -11.21
N ASP A 66 25.18 -19.37 -10.57
CA ASP A 66 25.91 -20.46 -11.24
C ASP A 66 24.98 -21.41 -11.98
N ARG A 67 23.81 -21.68 -11.40
CA ARG A 67 22.79 -22.57 -11.95
C ARG A 67 21.69 -21.83 -12.72
N GLN A 68 21.72 -20.50 -12.73
CA GLN A 68 20.65 -19.65 -13.27
C GLN A 68 19.26 -20.01 -12.70
N GLU A 69 19.21 -20.32 -11.40
CA GLU A 69 17.99 -20.74 -10.71
C GLU A 69 17.53 -19.67 -9.71
N ALA A 70 16.21 -19.49 -9.61
CA ALA A 70 15.58 -18.66 -8.58
C ALA A 70 14.63 -19.53 -7.74
N ILE A 71 14.94 -19.66 -6.46
CA ILE A 71 14.16 -20.46 -5.51
C ILE A 71 13.32 -19.51 -4.66
N LEU A 72 12.00 -19.62 -4.76
CA LEU A 72 11.08 -18.86 -3.92
C LEU A 72 11.17 -19.34 -2.46
N LEU A 73 11.69 -18.49 -1.57
CA LEU A 73 11.80 -18.80 -0.15
C LEU A 73 10.53 -18.42 0.63
N MET A 74 9.91 -17.30 0.26
CA MET A 74 8.69 -16.83 0.89
C MET A 74 7.88 -15.96 -0.07
N ARG A 75 6.56 -16.14 -0.02
CA ARG A 75 5.58 -15.24 -0.61
C ARG A 75 4.52 -14.91 0.45
N LYS A 76 4.31 -13.63 0.69
CA LYS A 76 3.26 -13.13 1.57
C LYS A 76 2.36 -12.16 0.82
N GLU A 77 1.08 -12.49 0.74
CA GLU A 77 0.05 -11.51 0.36
C GLU A 77 -0.07 -10.47 1.48
N LEU A 78 0.18 -9.20 1.14
CA LEU A 78 0.09 -8.10 2.09
C LEU A 78 -1.37 -7.62 2.21
N PRO A 79 -1.81 -7.17 3.38
CA PRO A 79 -3.19 -6.71 3.58
C PRO A 79 -3.57 -5.49 2.74
N THR A 80 -2.58 -4.76 2.21
CA THR A 80 -2.78 -3.55 1.42
C THR A 80 -2.22 -3.71 0.01
N PHE A 81 -2.90 -3.09 -0.94
CA PHE A 81 -2.38 -2.89 -2.29
C PHE A 81 -1.62 -1.59 -2.37
N CYS A 82 -0.34 -1.70 -2.70
CA CYS A 82 0.50 -0.57 -3.05
C CYS A 82 0.48 -0.35 -4.56
N PHE A 83 0.03 0.83 -4.98
CA PHE A 83 0.11 1.20 -6.39
C PHE A 83 1.54 1.57 -6.80
N ALA A 84 2.24 2.30 -5.94
CA ALA A 84 3.59 2.78 -6.18
C ALA A 84 4.32 2.90 -4.85
N LEU A 85 5.65 3.04 -4.96
CA LEU A 85 6.55 3.22 -3.83
C LEU A 85 6.59 2.00 -2.90
N GLY A 86 7.58 1.96 -2.04
CA GLY A 86 7.76 0.84 -1.12
C GLY A 86 9.17 0.30 -1.08
N THR A 87 9.39 -0.52 -0.06
CA THR A 87 10.67 -1.15 0.23
C THR A 87 10.47 -2.51 0.84
N SER A 88 11.47 -3.37 0.66
CA SER A 88 11.63 -4.58 1.46
C SER A 88 13.01 -4.58 2.10
N GLN A 89 13.11 -5.13 3.31
CA GLN A 89 14.35 -5.25 4.07
C GLN A 89 14.32 -6.53 4.90
N VAL A 90 15.33 -7.38 4.76
CA VAL A 90 15.55 -8.49 5.70
C VAL A 90 16.16 -7.92 6.98
N LEU A 91 15.58 -8.26 8.13
CA LEU A 91 15.99 -7.79 9.44
C LEU A 91 16.96 -8.77 10.10
N ALA A 92 17.75 -8.28 11.05
CA ALA A 92 18.74 -9.09 11.77
C ALA A 92 18.12 -10.24 12.59
N ASN A 93 16.85 -10.13 12.99
CA ASN A 93 16.11 -11.18 13.66
C ASN A 93 15.54 -12.26 12.70
N GLY A 94 15.84 -12.17 11.40
CA GLY A 94 15.35 -13.09 10.37
C GLY A 94 13.99 -12.72 9.78
N ASN A 95 13.26 -11.77 10.37
CA ASN A 95 12.00 -11.27 9.82
C ASN A 95 12.26 -10.42 8.56
N THR A 96 11.20 -10.14 7.82
CA THR A 96 11.25 -9.24 6.66
C THR A 96 10.30 -8.07 6.87
N TRP A 97 10.84 -6.86 6.77
CA TRP A 97 10.07 -5.63 6.71
C TRP A 97 9.61 -5.38 5.28
N TYR A 98 8.32 -5.18 5.10
CA TYR A 98 7.71 -4.72 3.86
C TYR A 98 7.03 -3.39 4.10
N HIS A 99 7.31 -2.42 3.24
CA HIS A 99 6.70 -1.11 3.30
C HIS A 99 5.91 -0.86 2.03
N CYS A 100 4.63 -0.54 2.19
CA CYS A 100 3.81 0.03 1.15
C CYS A 100 3.76 1.55 1.31
N GLY A 101 4.35 2.27 0.36
CA GLY A 101 4.50 3.72 0.40
C GLY A 101 3.28 4.53 -0.03
N THR A 102 2.34 3.92 -0.76
CA THR A 102 1.09 4.57 -1.15
C THR A 102 0.00 3.53 -1.34
N HIS A 103 -0.92 3.46 -0.37
CA HIS A 103 -2.17 2.71 -0.49
C HIS A 103 -3.37 3.60 -0.14
N ASP A 104 -4.56 3.09 -0.48
CA ASP A 104 -5.88 3.71 -0.30
C ASP A 104 -6.25 4.89 -1.23
N SER A 105 -5.49 5.14 -2.31
CA SER A 105 -6.04 5.90 -3.43
C SER A 105 -6.96 4.98 -4.25
N ALA A 106 -8.26 4.97 -3.91
CA ALA A 106 -9.29 4.38 -4.76
C ALA A 106 -9.28 5.07 -6.13
N PHE A 107 -8.48 4.56 -7.06
CA PHE A 107 -8.43 4.95 -8.47
C PHE A 107 -8.04 6.42 -8.75
N GLY A 108 -6.73 6.66 -8.81
CA GLY A 108 -6.12 7.57 -9.79
C GLY A 108 -6.09 9.05 -9.42
N ILE A 109 -4.89 9.59 -9.19
CA ILE A 109 -4.49 11.01 -9.41
C ILE A 109 -5.32 12.07 -8.66
N HIS A 110 -6.32 11.69 -7.88
CA HIS A 110 -7.32 12.60 -7.31
C HIS A 110 -7.56 12.31 -5.84
N SER A 111 -6.48 12.23 -5.07
CA SER A 111 -6.13 13.27 -4.10
C SER A 111 -4.98 12.73 -3.26
N LEU A 112 -3.79 13.36 -3.34
CA LEU A 112 -2.69 13.10 -2.39
C LEU A 112 -3.09 13.41 -0.94
N THR A 113 -4.29 13.96 -0.70
CA THR A 113 -4.77 14.38 0.60
C THR A 113 -5.24 13.24 1.51
N HIS A 114 -5.33 12.00 1.01
CA HIS A 114 -5.73 10.82 1.81
C HIS A 114 -4.86 9.60 1.52
N ALA A 115 -3.65 9.80 1.01
CA ALA A 115 -2.74 8.70 0.83
C ALA A 115 -2.22 8.24 2.18
N HIS A 116 -2.17 6.92 2.38
CA HIS A 116 -1.58 6.32 3.55
C HIS A 116 -0.41 5.43 3.15
N SER A 117 0.52 5.25 4.08
CA SER A 117 1.55 4.23 3.95
C SER A 117 1.49 3.28 5.14
N THR A 118 1.96 2.06 4.93
CA THR A 118 1.97 1.05 5.99
C THR A 118 3.17 0.15 5.83
N GLY A 119 3.81 -0.13 6.96
CA GLY A 119 4.84 -1.14 7.07
C GLY A 119 4.36 -2.37 7.81
N TYR A 120 4.87 -3.52 7.41
CA TYR A 120 4.60 -4.84 7.98
C TYR A 120 5.92 -5.54 8.27
N GLU A 121 6.09 -6.05 9.47
CA GLU A 121 7.14 -7.01 9.79
C GLU A 121 6.55 -8.42 9.69
N VAL A 122 7.16 -9.26 8.87
CA VAL A 122 6.70 -10.62 8.56
C VAL A 122 7.72 -11.64 9.02
N SER A 123 7.28 -12.63 9.79
CA SER A 123 8.11 -13.74 10.25
C SER A 123 8.54 -14.66 9.09
N PRO A 124 9.57 -15.50 9.26
CA PRO A 124 9.91 -16.54 8.29
C PRO A 124 8.76 -17.51 7.99
N ALA A 125 7.83 -17.71 8.94
CA ALA A 125 6.64 -18.53 8.74
C ALA A 125 5.54 -17.82 7.91
N GLY A 126 5.69 -16.53 7.65
CA GLY A 126 4.72 -15.73 6.88
C GLY A 126 3.69 -14.99 7.73
N ASP A 127 3.86 -14.95 9.06
CA ASP A 127 2.97 -14.23 9.97
C ASP A 127 3.33 -12.75 10.04
N ILE A 128 2.33 -11.87 10.08
CA ILE A 128 2.56 -10.45 10.36
C ILE A 128 2.71 -10.31 11.88
N VAL A 129 3.93 -10.00 12.33
CA VAL A 129 4.25 -9.86 13.76
C VAL A 129 4.20 -8.41 14.23
N HIS A 130 4.28 -7.46 13.30
CA HIS A 130 4.13 -6.04 13.58
C HIS A 130 3.59 -5.30 12.36
N SER A 131 2.83 -4.23 12.60
CA SER A 131 2.37 -3.31 11.56
C SER A 131 2.39 -1.88 12.06
N MET A 132 2.72 -0.94 11.18
CA MET A 132 2.75 0.49 11.47
C MET A 132 2.16 1.28 10.32
N GLY A 133 1.13 2.07 10.60
CA GLY A 133 0.57 3.02 9.64
C GLY A 133 1.25 4.37 9.72
N PHE A 134 1.32 5.08 8.60
CA PHE A 134 1.77 6.46 8.50
C PHE A 134 0.72 7.26 7.74
N ASP A 135 0.45 8.46 8.24
CA ASP A 135 -0.38 9.43 7.53
C ASP A 135 0.45 10.06 6.40
N GLY A 136 -0.04 9.93 5.17
CA GLY A 136 0.63 10.42 3.98
C GLY A 136 1.36 9.35 3.16
N GLU A 137 1.79 9.79 1.98
CA GLU A 137 2.68 9.01 1.12
C GLU A 137 4.08 9.00 1.69
N SER A 138 4.76 7.87 1.49
CA SER A 138 6.18 7.77 1.79
C SER A 138 6.90 7.01 0.69
N TYR A 139 8.04 7.55 0.27
CA TYR A 139 8.83 6.93 -0.80
C TYR A 139 9.36 5.56 -0.36
N ARG A 140 10.01 5.51 0.81
CA ARG A 140 10.62 4.33 1.40
C ARG A 140 10.63 4.46 2.92
N ALA A 141 10.47 3.34 3.61
CA ALA A 141 10.68 3.25 5.05
C ALA A 141 11.54 2.03 5.37
N PHE A 142 12.45 2.20 6.33
CA PHE A 142 13.37 1.16 6.77
C PHE A 142 13.21 0.93 8.26
N ARG A 143 13.25 -0.34 8.67
CA ARG A 143 13.21 -0.70 10.08
C ARG A 143 14.64 -0.63 10.63
N LEU A 144 14.91 0.43 11.39
CA LEU A 144 16.19 0.57 12.08
C LEU A 144 16.20 -0.29 13.34
N LYS A 145 17.38 -0.82 13.69
CA LYS A 145 17.68 -1.27 15.06
C LYS A 145 17.54 -0.03 15.95
N SER A 146 16.86 -0.16 17.10
CA SER A 146 16.57 0.98 18.00
C SER A 146 17.80 1.90 18.13
N LEU A 147 17.65 3.17 17.75
CA LEU A 147 18.73 4.18 17.87
C LEU A 147 19.08 4.43 19.35
N TYR A 148 18.14 4.16 20.26
CA TYR A 148 18.30 4.25 21.71
C TYR A 148 18.31 2.86 22.37
N GLY A 149 18.75 1.83 21.64
CA GLY A 149 18.74 0.42 22.06
C GLY A 149 19.71 0.06 23.20
N GLY A 150 19.91 0.97 24.16
CA GLY A 150 20.51 0.73 25.47
C GLY A 150 19.62 1.18 26.64
N VAL A 151 18.41 1.69 26.39
CA VAL A 151 17.43 1.92 27.46
C VAL A 151 16.56 0.66 27.55
N GLU A 152 16.96 -0.26 28.41
CA GLU A 152 15.98 -1.19 28.99
C GLU A 152 14.78 -0.35 29.45
N TYR A 153 13.57 -0.77 29.08
CA TYR A 153 12.36 -0.18 29.65
C TYR A 153 12.47 -0.32 31.17
N MET A 154 12.85 0.76 31.85
CA MET A 154 12.90 0.76 33.30
C MET A 154 11.46 0.60 33.81
N PRO A 155 11.24 -0.28 34.81
CA PRO A 155 9.95 -0.37 35.47
C PRO A 155 9.57 0.99 36.06
N VAL A 156 8.27 1.27 36.10
CA VAL A 156 7.62 2.57 36.37
C VAL A 156 7.72 2.99 37.85
N ASP A 157 8.79 2.61 38.54
CA ASP A 157 8.96 2.85 39.97
C ASP A 157 9.93 4.01 40.21
N GLY A 158 9.68 5.12 39.50
CA GLY A 158 9.86 6.51 39.94
C GLY A 158 11.20 6.98 40.49
N THR A 159 12.26 6.19 40.48
CA THR A 159 13.54 6.56 41.09
C THR A 159 14.70 6.07 40.25
N THR A 160 15.20 6.94 39.36
CA THR A 160 16.64 7.17 39.17
C THR A 160 16.86 8.28 38.14
N SER A 161 17.74 9.21 38.49
CA SER A 161 18.31 10.21 37.59
C SER A 161 19.06 9.52 36.44
N LEU A 162 18.69 9.82 35.20
CA LEU A 162 19.50 9.44 34.05
C LEU A 162 20.81 10.24 34.05
N PRO A 163 21.98 9.62 33.93
CA PRO A 163 23.19 10.36 33.59
C PRO A 163 23.08 10.82 32.13
N ILE A 164 23.18 12.13 31.90
CA ILE A 164 23.35 12.67 30.56
C ILE A 164 24.72 12.18 30.07
N PRO A 165 24.83 11.47 28.93
CA PRO A 165 26.12 11.10 28.38
C PRO A 165 26.90 12.37 27.98
N ASP A 166 28.16 12.47 28.39
CA ASP A 166 29.10 13.58 28.10
C ASP A 166 29.34 13.86 26.60
N ALA A 167 28.64 13.18 25.69
CA ALA A 167 28.77 13.36 24.24
C ALA A 167 28.14 14.65 23.69
N TRP A 168 27.66 15.55 24.56
CA TRP A 168 27.03 16.83 24.17
C TRP A 168 27.63 18.07 24.86
N ALA A 169 28.78 17.95 25.52
CA ALA A 169 29.54 19.12 25.95
C ALA A 169 30.46 19.59 24.80
N VAL A 170 30.02 20.62 24.07
CA VAL A 170 30.89 21.49 23.26
C VAL A 170 31.19 22.74 24.07
#